data_AF-A0A1G6E4W1-F1
#
_entry.id   AF-A0A1G6E4W1-F1
#
_cell.length_a   1.000
_cell.length_b   1.000
_cell.length_c   1.000
_cell.angle_alpha   90.00
_cell.angle_beta   90.00
_cell.angle_gamma   90.00
#
_symmetry.space_group_name_H-M   'P 1'
#
loop_
_entity.id
_entity.type
_entity.pdbx_description
1 polymer ?
#
loop_
_entity_poly.entity_id
_entity_poly.type
_entity_poly.pdbx_seq_one_letter_code
_entity_poly.pdbx_strand_id
1 'polypeptide(L)'
;MQKQLLLVTRQSPDWVGLARDFKQGRPIDPDRFRPAESIPSFPENIVELVDLWNMHSPVDFFSCRARLKEIADDTIAQLPDARRISCDELDSIGAEIENFVVFFHDDDDWYSPDLADYLPANSPDSYDVLVFPLVRLWTDTITFVPDGRNARTVVGQRKNFGFRYQSNNYGVNGSLRQQTPLMTMKDHILASAHAETCALRDLYIDQVIGVTAKSPCSASRLSVIFSEPDKAQEHVRAYVDGLAALEIPPEVSWIAERVDSVIELFSR
;
A
#
# COMPACT_ATOMS: atom_id res chain seq x y z
N MET A 1 1.98 11.99 26.48
CA MET A 1 3.12 11.38 25.77
C MET A 1 2.72 11.29 24.32
N GLN A 2 3.54 11.78 23.40
CA GLN A 2 3.25 11.69 21.97
C GLN A 2 3.37 10.24 21.52
N LYS A 3 2.40 9.74 20.76
CA LYS A 3 2.48 8.40 20.17
C LYS A 3 3.51 8.37 19.06
N GLN A 4 4.17 7.22 18.90
CA GLN A 4 5.11 6.94 17.81
C GLN A 4 4.39 6.24 16.65
N LEU A 5 5.04 6.21 15.48
CA LEU A 5 4.55 5.46 14.32
C LEU A 5 5.06 4.01 14.39
N LEU A 6 4.16 3.05 14.22
CA LEU A 6 4.50 1.65 13.95
C LEU A 6 3.97 1.26 12.57
N LEU A 7 4.86 1.03 11.62
CA LEU A 7 4.50 0.49 10.31
C LEU A 7 4.64 -1.02 10.31
N VAL A 8 3.55 -1.70 9.99
CA VAL A 8 3.45 -3.16 9.96
C VAL A 8 3.26 -3.61 8.52
N THR A 9 4.31 -4.17 7.92
CA THR A 9 4.23 -4.72 6.56
C THR A 9 3.44 -6.03 6.58
N ARG A 10 2.35 -6.11 5.81
CA ARG A 10 1.41 -7.24 5.83
C ARG A 10 2.03 -8.53 5.31
N GLN A 11 2.47 -8.49 4.06
CA GLN A 11 3.17 -9.57 3.40
C GLN A 11 4.12 -8.94 2.37
N SER A 12 5.40 -9.29 2.44
CA SER A 12 6.41 -8.81 1.50
C SER A 12 7.40 -9.94 1.26
N PRO A 13 7.28 -10.69 0.15
CA PRO A 13 8.30 -11.63 -0.28
C PRO A 13 9.71 -11.01 -0.35
N ASP A 14 10.74 -11.86 -0.27
CA ASP A 14 12.11 -11.46 -0.59
C ASP A 14 12.26 -11.27 -2.12
N TRP A 15 11.74 -10.16 -2.62
CA TRP A 15 11.75 -9.83 -4.05
C TRP A 15 13.16 -9.73 -4.62
N VAL A 16 14.13 -9.26 -3.82
CA VAL A 16 15.53 -9.15 -4.23
C VAL A 16 16.14 -10.53 -4.42
N GLY A 17 15.94 -11.44 -3.46
CA GLY A 17 16.37 -12.82 -3.57
C GLY A 17 15.71 -13.56 -4.73
N LEU A 18 14.40 -13.36 -4.92
CA LEU A 18 13.64 -13.92 -6.05
C LEU A 18 14.17 -13.40 -7.40
N ALA A 19 14.39 -12.09 -7.54
CA ALA A 19 14.95 -11.50 -8.76
C ALA A 19 16.35 -12.02 -9.07
N ARG A 20 17.19 -12.20 -8.04
CA ARG A 20 18.52 -12.80 -8.18
C ARG A 20 18.43 -14.24 -8.67
N ASP A 21 17.59 -15.05 -8.04
CA ASP A 21 17.45 -16.47 -8.40
C ASP A 21 16.88 -16.62 -9.83
N PHE A 22 15.90 -15.79 -10.21
CA PHE A 22 15.35 -15.73 -11.57
C PHE A 22 16.42 -15.44 -12.62
N LYS A 23 17.22 -14.38 -12.42
CA LYS A 23 18.30 -13.99 -13.34
C LYS A 23 19.41 -15.03 -13.45
N GLN A 24 19.56 -15.89 -12.46
CA GLN A 24 20.50 -17.01 -12.46
C GLN A 24 19.93 -18.29 -13.08
N GLY A 25 18.68 -18.25 -13.58
CA GLY A 25 17.99 -19.41 -14.16
C GLY A 25 17.68 -20.48 -13.14
N ARG A 26 17.62 -20.13 -11.84
CA ARG A 26 17.27 -21.10 -10.79
C ARG A 26 15.77 -21.32 -10.75
N PRO A 27 15.31 -22.55 -10.50
CA PRO A 27 13.89 -22.80 -10.22
C PRO A 27 13.42 -21.93 -9.05
N ILE A 28 12.25 -21.31 -9.22
CA ILE A 28 11.60 -20.51 -8.18
C ILE A 28 10.44 -21.31 -7.62
N ASP A 29 10.50 -21.55 -6.31
CA ASP A 29 9.38 -22.11 -5.57
C ASP A 29 8.23 -21.08 -5.50
N PRO A 30 7.04 -21.37 -6.04
CA PRO A 30 5.88 -20.47 -5.98
C PRO A 30 5.49 -20.03 -4.58
N ASP A 31 5.73 -20.87 -3.56
CA ASP A 31 5.36 -20.56 -2.17
C ASP A 31 6.17 -19.38 -1.60
N ARG A 32 7.29 -19.02 -2.25
CA ARG A 32 8.09 -17.83 -1.88
C ARG A 32 7.42 -16.51 -2.24
N PHE A 33 6.46 -16.48 -3.16
CA PHE A 33 5.78 -15.26 -3.59
C PHE A 33 4.26 -15.36 -3.65
N ARG A 34 3.70 -16.57 -3.49
CA ARG A 34 2.27 -16.79 -3.31
C ARG A 34 1.87 -16.52 -1.86
N PRO A 35 0.74 -15.85 -1.59
CA PRO A 35 0.13 -15.78 -0.28
C PRO A 35 -0.14 -17.17 0.31
N ALA A 36 0.23 -17.37 1.57
CA ALA A 36 -0.07 -18.61 2.30
C ALA A 36 -1.58 -18.74 2.58
N GLU A 37 -2.25 -17.60 2.81
CA GLU A 37 -3.71 -17.51 2.97
C GLU A 37 -4.37 -17.22 1.61
N SER A 38 -5.58 -17.75 1.39
CA SER A 38 -6.36 -17.40 0.20
C SER A 38 -6.77 -15.93 0.28
N ILE A 39 -6.30 -15.12 -0.68
CA ILE A 39 -6.67 -13.72 -0.80
C ILE A 39 -7.71 -13.58 -1.92
N PRO A 40 -8.88 -12.96 -1.67
CA PRO A 40 -9.86 -12.69 -2.71
C PRO A 40 -9.23 -11.96 -3.90
N SER A 41 -9.53 -12.43 -5.11
CA SER A 41 -8.99 -11.89 -6.38
C SER A 41 -7.49 -12.13 -6.63
N PHE A 42 -6.79 -12.88 -5.77
CA PHE A 42 -5.45 -13.36 -6.12
C PHE A 42 -5.57 -14.49 -7.14
N PRO A 43 -4.86 -14.43 -8.29
CA PRO A 43 -5.03 -15.43 -9.34
C PRO A 43 -4.43 -16.79 -8.95
N GLU A 44 -5.20 -17.85 -9.13
CA GLU A 44 -4.73 -19.23 -8.89
C GLU A 44 -3.56 -19.60 -9.83
N ASN A 45 -3.62 -19.10 -11.05
CA ASN A 45 -2.62 -19.29 -12.11
C ASN A 45 -1.48 -18.26 -12.08
N ILE A 46 -1.11 -17.75 -10.90
CA ILE A 46 -0.09 -16.70 -10.77
C ILE A 46 1.25 -17.06 -11.43
N VAL A 47 1.66 -18.33 -11.42
CA VAL A 47 2.94 -18.77 -12.01
C VAL A 47 2.95 -18.53 -13.51
N GLU A 48 1.90 -18.96 -14.21
CA GLU A 48 1.74 -18.77 -15.67
C GLU A 48 1.65 -17.28 -16.03
N LEU A 49 0.98 -16.48 -15.20
CA LEU A 49 0.88 -15.03 -15.37
C LEU A 49 2.23 -14.33 -15.19
N VAL A 50 3.06 -14.80 -14.25
CA VAL A 50 4.43 -14.30 -14.06
C VAL A 50 5.30 -14.66 -15.27
N ASP A 51 5.17 -15.87 -15.81
CA ASP A 51 5.88 -16.29 -17.02
C ASP A 51 5.48 -15.42 -18.23
N LEU A 52 4.17 -15.17 -18.40
CA LEU A 52 3.66 -14.24 -19.42
C LEU A 52 4.23 -12.83 -19.24
N TRP A 53 4.27 -12.31 -18.02
CA TRP A 53 4.93 -11.03 -17.75
C TRP A 53 6.39 -11.04 -18.21
N ASN A 54 7.15 -12.05 -17.81
CA ASN A 54 8.58 -12.15 -18.11
C ASN A 54 8.87 -12.33 -19.61
N MET A 55 7.94 -12.90 -20.38
CA MET A 55 8.07 -13.03 -21.84
C MET A 55 7.77 -11.72 -22.57
N HIS A 56 6.84 -10.91 -22.04
CA HIS A 56 6.33 -9.72 -22.72
C HIS A 56 6.90 -8.40 -22.20
N SER A 57 7.53 -8.38 -21.02
CA SER A 57 8.07 -7.17 -20.38
C SER A 57 9.60 -7.13 -20.43
N PRO A 58 10.22 -5.96 -20.65
CA PRO A 58 11.67 -5.80 -20.60
C PRO A 58 12.25 -5.86 -19.17
N VAL A 59 11.41 -5.65 -18.15
CA VAL A 59 11.76 -5.85 -16.74
C VAL A 59 11.03 -7.08 -16.22
N ASP A 60 11.79 -8.06 -15.73
CA ASP A 60 11.20 -9.27 -15.14
C ASP A 60 10.36 -8.95 -13.90
N PHE A 61 9.37 -9.79 -13.63
CA PHE A 61 8.37 -9.62 -12.59
C PHE A 61 9.00 -9.38 -11.21
N PHE A 62 10.00 -10.18 -10.86
CA PHE A 62 10.63 -10.11 -9.54
C PHE A 62 11.49 -8.84 -9.40
N SER A 63 12.23 -8.45 -10.44
CA SER A 63 12.93 -7.16 -10.48
C SER A 63 11.96 -5.98 -10.42
N CYS A 64 10.80 -6.08 -11.09
CA CYS A 64 9.76 -5.06 -11.03
C CYS A 64 9.24 -4.89 -9.60
N ARG A 65 8.84 -6.00 -8.95
CA ARG A 65 8.39 -5.97 -7.54
C ARG A 65 9.48 -5.49 -6.59
N ALA A 66 10.74 -5.90 -6.78
CA ALA A 66 11.86 -5.43 -5.97
C ALA A 66 12.05 -3.91 -6.07
N ARG A 67 11.97 -3.34 -7.29
CA ARG A 67 12.10 -1.89 -7.48
C ARG A 67 10.93 -1.11 -6.91
N LEU A 68 9.70 -1.60 -7.06
CA LEU A 68 8.53 -0.98 -6.43
C LEU A 68 8.65 -0.97 -4.90
N LYS A 69 9.13 -2.08 -4.32
CA LYS A 69 9.42 -2.18 -2.90
C LYS A 69 10.49 -1.19 -2.45
N GLU A 70 11.57 -1.05 -3.20
CA GLU A 70 12.63 -0.07 -2.90
C GLU A 70 12.06 1.36 -2.85
N ILE A 71 11.23 1.74 -3.83
CA ILE A 71 10.57 3.06 -3.85
C ILE A 71 9.71 3.27 -2.61
N ALA A 72 8.92 2.27 -2.20
CA ALA A 72 8.10 2.35 -0.99
C ALA A 72 8.95 2.42 0.28
N ASP A 73 9.99 1.58 0.39
CA ASP A 73 10.91 1.54 1.51
C ASP A 73 11.63 2.89 1.70
N ASP A 74 12.01 3.56 0.61
CA ASP A 74 12.62 4.90 0.63
C ASP A 74 11.68 5.97 1.22
N THR A 75 10.36 5.84 1.03
CA THR A 75 9.39 6.78 1.64
C THR A 75 9.23 6.53 3.13
N ILE A 76 9.23 5.25 3.52
CA ILE A 76 9.15 4.86 4.93
C ILE A 76 10.41 5.28 5.70
N ALA A 77 11.58 5.16 5.07
CA ALA A 77 12.86 5.55 5.69
C ALA A 77 12.96 7.06 6.01
N GLN A 78 12.10 7.88 5.40
CA GLN A 78 12.03 9.33 5.68
C GLN A 78 11.14 9.68 6.88
N LEU A 79 10.42 8.71 7.44
CA LEU A 79 9.57 8.93 8.61
C LEU A 79 10.42 8.97 9.89
N PRO A 80 10.50 10.12 10.57
CA PRO A 80 11.31 10.24 11.77
C PRO A 80 10.77 9.35 12.89
N ASP A 81 11.66 8.63 13.57
CA ASP A 81 11.37 7.78 14.72
C ASP A 81 10.30 6.69 14.49
N ALA A 82 9.97 6.39 13.24
CA ALA A 82 9.03 5.32 12.89
C ALA A 82 9.69 3.95 13.10
N ARG A 83 8.99 3.05 13.80
CA ARG A 83 9.38 1.65 13.89
C ARG A 83 8.73 0.89 12.76
N ARG A 84 9.49 0.03 12.08
CA ARG A 84 8.97 -0.89 11.05
C ARG A 84 9.15 -2.33 11.49
N ILE A 85 8.10 -3.13 11.32
CA ILE A 85 8.10 -4.57 11.56
C ILE A 85 7.27 -5.28 10.48
N SER A 86 7.42 -6.60 10.39
CA SER A 86 6.47 -7.47 9.68
C SER A 86 5.27 -7.82 10.57
N CYS A 87 4.17 -8.28 9.95
CA CYS A 87 3.02 -8.79 10.70
C CYS A 87 3.39 -9.91 11.70
N ASP A 88 4.30 -10.80 11.35
CA ASP A 88 4.71 -11.93 12.21
C ASP A 88 5.47 -11.48 13.46
N GLU A 89 6.03 -10.27 13.44
CA GLU A 89 6.73 -9.66 14.57
C GLU A 89 5.81 -8.84 15.49
N LEU A 90 4.54 -8.63 15.12
CA LEU A 90 3.62 -7.77 15.87
C LEU A 90 3.44 -8.25 17.32
N ASP A 91 3.41 -9.57 17.54
CA ASP A 91 3.28 -10.19 18.85
C ASP A 91 4.43 -9.83 19.79
N SER A 92 5.62 -9.59 19.24
CA SER A 92 6.81 -9.24 20.02
C SER A 92 6.74 -7.82 20.62
N ILE A 93 5.84 -6.97 20.12
CA ILE A 93 5.64 -5.60 20.63
C ILE A 93 4.92 -5.64 21.99
N GLY A 94 4.02 -6.60 22.21
CA GLY A 94 3.30 -6.77 23.46
C GLY A 94 2.59 -5.49 23.93
N ALA A 95 2.75 -5.16 25.21
CA ALA A 95 2.10 -3.99 25.82
C ALA A 95 2.62 -2.64 25.33
N GLU A 96 3.81 -2.59 24.70
CA GLU A 96 4.36 -1.35 24.15
C GLU A 96 3.50 -0.80 23.00
N ILE A 97 2.65 -1.64 22.40
CA ILE A 97 1.78 -1.28 21.28
C ILE A 97 0.93 -0.04 21.58
N GLU A 98 0.57 0.16 22.86
CA GLU A 98 -0.19 1.31 23.35
C GLU A 98 0.48 2.66 23.09
N ASN A 99 1.80 2.68 22.91
CA ASN A 99 2.57 3.89 22.62
C ASN A 99 2.56 4.24 21.13
N PHE A 100 1.96 3.42 20.28
CA PHE A 100 1.99 3.58 18.84
C PHE A 100 0.63 3.97 18.23
N VAL A 101 0.70 4.54 17.03
CA VAL A 101 -0.34 4.43 16.00
C VAL A 101 0.18 3.47 14.94
N VAL A 102 -0.59 2.42 14.69
CA VAL A 102 -0.21 1.26 13.90
C VAL A 102 -0.79 1.39 12.50
N PHE A 103 0.07 1.39 11.48
CA PHE A 103 -0.35 1.43 10.08
C PHE A 103 0.04 0.10 9.43
N PHE A 104 -0.96 -0.66 9.00
CA PHE A 104 -0.74 -1.82 8.16
C PHE A 104 -0.54 -1.38 6.72
N HIS A 105 0.45 -1.95 6.03
CA HIS A 105 0.76 -1.56 4.66
C HIS A 105 1.32 -2.70 3.81
N ASP A 106 1.17 -2.57 2.49
CA ASP A 106 1.85 -3.39 1.48
C ASP A 106 3.22 -2.81 1.15
N ASP A 107 4.02 -3.61 0.45
CA ASP A 107 5.35 -3.21 0.00
C ASP A 107 5.35 -2.27 -1.21
N ASP A 108 4.20 -1.79 -1.67
CA ASP A 108 4.07 -0.74 -2.70
C ASP A 108 3.30 0.51 -2.23
N ASP A 109 3.12 0.66 -0.91
CA ASP A 109 2.48 1.82 -0.31
C ASP A 109 3.49 2.88 0.13
N TRP A 110 3.09 4.15 -0.02
CA TRP A 110 3.91 5.30 0.33
C TRP A 110 3.24 6.14 1.40
N TYR A 111 4.07 6.78 2.23
CA TYR A 111 3.61 7.68 3.27
C TYR A 111 4.28 9.05 3.16
N SER A 112 3.54 10.09 3.52
CA SER A 112 4.08 11.46 3.60
C SER A 112 5.19 11.50 4.66
N PRO A 113 6.32 12.19 4.41
CA PRO A 113 7.39 12.35 5.41
C PRO A 113 6.89 13.03 6.70
N ASP A 114 5.81 13.81 6.59
CA ASP A 114 5.20 14.55 7.69
C ASP A 114 4.12 13.73 8.43
N LEU A 115 3.99 12.42 8.17
CA LEU A 115 2.96 11.55 8.77
C LEU A 115 2.86 11.69 10.30
N ALA A 116 4.00 11.81 10.98
CA ALA A 116 4.08 11.93 12.44
C ALA A 116 3.44 13.23 12.95
N ASP A 117 3.48 14.31 12.17
CA ASP A 117 2.93 15.62 12.54
C ASP A 117 1.40 15.62 12.59
N TYR A 118 0.77 14.65 11.92
CA TYR A 118 -0.67 14.47 11.93
C TYR A 118 -1.17 13.60 13.09
N LEU A 119 -0.27 13.05 13.91
CA LEU A 119 -0.67 12.29 15.09
C LEU A 119 -1.16 13.23 16.20
N PRO A 120 -2.33 12.98 16.79
CA PRO A 120 -2.87 13.85 17.83
C PRO A 120 -2.04 13.75 19.12
N ALA A 121 -1.30 14.81 19.45
CA ALA A 121 -0.38 14.84 20.60
C ALA A 121 -1.07 14.79 21.98
N ASN A 122 -2.32 15.28 22.10
CA ASN A 122 -2.96 15.56 23.39
C ASN A 122 -4.22 14.74 23.67
N SER A 123 -4.57 13.77 22.81
CA SER A 123 -5.81 12.99 22.99
C SER A 123 -5.68 11.55 22.51
N PRO A 124 -4.76 10.76 23.08
CA PRO A 124 -4.57 9.36 22.71
C PRO A 124 -5.82 8.50 22.98
N ASP A 125 -6.80 8.96 23.75
CA ASP A 125 -8.03 8.21 24.05
C ASP A 125 -9.28 8.77 23.33
N SER A 126 -9.15 9.84 22.53
CA SER A 126 -10.30 10.46 21.85
C SER A 126 -10.70 9.77 20.55
N TYR A 127 -9.89 8.84 20.07
CA TYR A 127 -10.08 8.15 18.79
C TYR A 127 -9.51 6.74 18.87
N ASP A 128 -10.10 5.85 18.09
CA ASP A 128 -9.65 4.46 17.96
C ASP A 128 -8.92 4.27 16.63
N VAL A 129 -9.31 5.03 15.59
CA VAL A 129 -8.72 4.96 14.25
C VAL A 129 -8.53 6.36 13.67
N LEU A 130 -7.33 6.66 13.19
CA LEU A 130 -7.03 7.84 12.37
C LEU A 130 -7.37 7.51 10.92
N VAL A 131 -8.16 8.34 10.23
CA VAL A 131 -8.63 8.11 8.86
C VAL A 131 -8.31 9.32 7.99
N PHE A 132 -7.86 9.10 6.75
CA PHE A 132 -7.46 10.16 5.83
C PHE A 132 -7.82 9.82 4.37
N PRO A 133 -7.82 10.83 3.45
CA PRO A 133 -7.87 10.59 2.01
C PRO A 133 -6.71 9.72 1.50
N LEU A 134 -7.01 8.76 0.62
CA LEU A 134 -6.01 7.87 0.01
C LEU A 134 -5.89 8.15 -1.49
N VAL A 135 -4.67 8.42 -1.95
CA VAL A 135 -4.40 8.42 -3.39
C VAL A 135 -4.12 6.99 -3.84
N ARG A 136 -4.79 6.55 -4.90
CA ARG A 136 -4.49 5.30 -5.59
C ARG A 136 -3.96 5.62 -6.98
N LEU A 137 -2.69 5.32 -7.20
CA LEU A 137 -2.06 5.46 -8.51
C LEU A 137 -2.44 4.28 -9.39
N TRP A 138 -2.83 4.60 -10.62
CA TRP A 138 -3.12 3.67 -11.71
C TRP A 138 -3.16 4.47 -13.03
N THR A 139 -3.62 3.86 -14.13
CA THR A 139 -4.01 4.59 -15.35
C THR A 139 -4.98 5.74 -15.05
N ASP A 140 -5.98 5.47 -14.20
CA ASP A 140 -6.86 6.50 -13.65
C ASP A 140 -6.49 6.73 -12.18
N THR A 141 -5.68 7.76 -11.93
CA THR A 141 -5.35 8.16 -10.57
C THR A 141 -6.58 8.72 -9.86
N ILE A 142 -6.85 8.20 -8.66
CA ILE A 142 -8.02 8.54 -7.87
C ILE A 142 -7.59 8.93 -6.46
N THR A 143 -8.12 10.02 -5.93
CA THR A 143 -8.15 10.30 -4.50
C THR A 143 -9.48 9.84 -3.92
N PHE A 144 -9.40 8.85 -3.06
CA PHE A 144 -10.55 8.38 -2.31
C PHE A 144 -10.73 9.17 -1.02
N VAL A 145 -11.97 9.59 -0.75
CA VAL A 145 -12.36 10.41 0.41
C VAL A 145 -13.56 9.76 1.10
N PRO A 146 -13.65 9.70 2.44
CA PRO A 146 -14.87 9.22 3.08
C PRO A 146 -16.08 10.05 2.68
N ASP A 147 -17.24 9.41 2.60
CA ASP A 147 -18.48 10.11 2.25
C ASP A 147 -18.81 11.21 3.28
N GLY A 148 -19.33 12.34 2.79
CA GLY A 148 -19.61 13.53 3.62
C GLY A 148 -18.37 14.24 4.21
N ARG A 149 -17.15 13.82 3.87
CA ARG A 149 -15.89 14.49 4.31
C ARG A 149 -15.25 15.29 3.18
N ASN A 150 -14.44 16.28 3.53
CA ASN A 150 -13.66 17.08 2.59
C ASN A 150 -12.20 16.63 2.61
N ALA A 151 -11.54 16.65 1.45
CA ALA A 151 -10.09 16.55 1.35
C ALA A 151 -9.55 17.92 0.96
N ARG A 152 -8.46 18.36 1.61
CA ARG A 152 -7.78 19.61 1.30
C ARG A 152 -7.20 19.60 -0.11
N THR A 153 -6.68 18.45 -0.51
CA THR A 153 -6.05 18.21 -1.80
C THR A 153 -6.64 16.96 -2.44
N VAL A 154 -6.82 17.00 -3.76
CA VAL A 154 -7.25 15.87 -4.58
C VAL A 154 -6.24 15.72 -5.71
N VAL A 155 -5.66 14.52 -5.82
CA VAL A 155 -4.79 14.09 -6.91
C VAL A 155 -5.61 13.22 -7.86
N GLY A 156 -5.68 13.60 -9.14
CA GLY A 156 -6.54 12.94 -10.13
C GLY A 156 -8.03 13.13 -9.83
N GLN A 157 -8.82 12.06 -9.92
CA GLN A 157 -10.27 12.12 -9.69
C GLN A 157 -10.64 11.88 -8.23
N ARG A 158 -11.60 12.65 -7.71
CA ARG A 158 -12.21 12.34 -6.40
C ARG A 158 -13.19 11.18 -6.53
N LYS A 159 -13.12 10.19 -5.62
CA LYS A 159 -14.17 9.18 -5.41
C LYS A 159 -14.47 8.98 -3.93
N ASN A 160 -15.70 8.58 -3.63
CA ASN A 160 -16.05 8.18 -2.27
C ASN A 160 -15.47 6.79 -1.95
N PHE A 161 -15.18 6.52 -0.68
CA PHE A 161 -14.89 5.14 -0.27
C PHE A 161 -16.12 4.24 -0.45
N GLY A 162 -15.89 3.01 -0.90
CA GLY A 162 -16.91 1.95 -0.89
C GLY A 162 -17.06 1.25 0.46
N PHE A 163 -16.15 1.54 1.41
CA PHE A 163 -16.08 0.96 2.75
C PHE A 163 -15.70 2.05 3.75
N ARG A 164 -15.77 1.76 5.06
CA ARG A 164 -15.29 2.69 6.08
C ARG A 164 -13.78 2.96 5.97
N TYR A 165 -13.01 1.91 5.69
CA TYR A 165 -11.56 1.95 5.47
C TYR A 165 -11.17 1.34 4.11
N GLN A 166 -10.04 1.78 3.57
CA GLN A 166 -9.36 1.28 2.38
C GLN A 166 -7.94 0.86 2.77
N SER A 167 -7.31 0.01 1.96
CA SER A 167 -6.10 -0.77 2.30
C SER A 167 -5.07 -0.06 3.18
N ASN A 168 -4.83 1.24 3.03
CA ASN A 168 -3.79 1.99 3.75
C ASN A 168 -4.21 3.43 4.11
N ASN A 169 -5.51 3.70 4.24
CA ASN A 169 -6.01 5.05 4.52
C ASN A 169 -6.24 5.32 6.01
N TYR A 170 -5.74 4.43 6.88
CA TYR A 170 -6.01 4.49 8.30
C TYR A 170 -4.84 4.01 9.16
N GLY A 171 -4.73 4.63 10.33
CA GLY A 171 -3.81 4.25 11.40
C GLY A 171 -4.60 3.85 12.65
N VAL A 172 -4.31 2.68 13.20
CA VAL A 172 -5.00 2.14 14.37
C VAL A 172 -4.33 2.66 15.63
N ASN A 173 -5.12 3.22 16.54
CA ASN A 173 -4.61 3.59 17.83
C ASN A 173 -4.24 2.32 18.62
N GLY A 174 -2.97 2.21 19.04
CA GLY A 174 -2.52 1.05 19.82
C GLY A 174 -3.19 0.88 21.19
N SER A 175 -4.04 1.82 21.61
CA SER A 175 -4.94 1.63 22.76
C SER A 175 -6.00 0.54 22.52
N LEU A 176 -6.21 0.10 21.27
CA LEU A 176 -6.88 -1.16 20.93
C LEU A 176 -5.96 -2.35 21.29
N ARG A 177 -5.73 -2.52 22.59
CA ARG A 177 -4.72 -3.41 23.23
C ARG A 177 -4.84 -4.89 22.87
N GLN A 178 -6.00 -5.32 22.38
CA GLN A 178 -6.25 -6.72 22.13
C GLN A 178 -5.70 -7.11 20.75
N GLN A 179 -4.79 -8.09 20.74
CA GLN A 179 -4.11 -8.59 19.54
C GLN A 179 -5.09 -9.04 18.45
N THR A 180 -6.17 -9.72 18.81
CA THR A 180 -7.17 -10.21 17.83
C THR A 180 -7.88 -9.07 17.10
N PRO A 181 -8.44 -8.04 17.78
CA PRO A 181 -8.86 -6.80 17.14
C PRO A 181 -7.79 -6.17 16.26
N LEU A 182 -6.55 -6.01 16.75
CA LEU A 182 -5.48 -5.37 15.98
C LEU A 182 -5.15 -6.12 14.70
N MET A 183 -5.09 -7.46 14.73
CA MET A 183 -4.87 -8.28 13.53
C MET A 183 -6.04 -8.24 12.56
N THR A 184 -7.27 -8.08 13.06
CA THR A 184 -8.45 -7.86 12.20
C THR A 184 -8.33 -6.55 11.41
N MET A 185 -7.59 -5.57 11.95
CA MET A 185 -7.34 -4.30 11.30
C MET A 185 -6.32 -4.37 10.15
N LYS A 186 -5.70 -5.54 9.86
CA LYS A 186 -4.77 -5.69 8.73
C LYS A 186 -5.44 -5.64 7.35
N ASP A 187 -6.70 -6.07 7.26
CA ASP A 187 -7.47 -6.14 6.02
C ASP A 187 -8.57 -5.09 6.05
N HIS A 188 -8.67 -4.24 5.03
CA HIS A 188 -9.58 -3.09 5.07
C HIS A 188 -11.07 -3.48 5.07
N ILE A 189 -11.45 -4.64 4.52
CA ILE A 189 -12.83 -5.13 4.55
C ILE A 189 -13.15 -5.60 5.97
N LEU A 190 -12.29 -6.44 6.54
CA LEU A 190 -12.45 -6.94 7.91
C LEU A 190 -12.37 -5.81 8.94
N ALA A 191 -11.44 -4.86 8.76
CA ALA A 191 -11.28 -3.69 9.60
C ALA A 191 -12.52 -2.81 9.58
N SER A 192 -13.11 -2.58 8.40
CA SER A 192 -14.36 -1.81 8.27
C SER A 192 -15.51 -2.49 9.01
N ALA A 193 -15.71 -3.79 8.78
CA ALA A 193 -16.76 -4.57 9.45
C ALA A 193 -16.56 -4.62 10.97
N HIS A 194 -15.32 -4.77 11.43
CA HIS A 194 -14.98 -4.74 12.85
C HIS A 194 -15.26 -3.37 13.46
N ALA A 195 -14.88 -2.29 12.78
CA ALA A 195 -15.11 -0.94 13.26
C ALA A 195 -16.58 -0.57 13.37
N GLU A 196 -17.42 -1.05 12.45
CA GLU A 196 -18.87 -0.93 12.53
C GLU A 196 -19.42 -1.73 13.72
N THR A 197 -19.02 -2.99 13.86
CA THR A 197 -19.48 -3.89 14.93
C THR A 197 -19.12 -3.38 16.32
N CYS A 198 -17.90 -2.85 16.48
CA CYS A 198 -17.38 -2.35 17.75
C CYS A 198 -17.62 -0.85 17.96
N ALA A 199 -18.31 -0.18 17.02
CA ALA A 199 -18.55 1.26 17.05
C ALA A 199 -17.28 2.09 17.34
N LEU A 200 -16.17 1.73 16.68
CA LEU A 200 -14.90 2.45 16.81
C LEU A 200 -15.08 3.93 16.44
N ARG A 201 -14.26 4.81 16.99
CA ARG A 201 -14.32 6.27 16.77
C ARG A 201 -13.21 6.69 15.81
N ASP A 202 -13.63 7.33 14.72
CA ASP A 202 -12.68 7.84 13.71
C ASP A 202 -12.27 9.28 14.05
N LEU A 203 -10.96 9.52 14.06
CA LEU A 203 -10.41 10.85 13.88
C LEU A 203 -10.09 11.04 12.41
N TYR A 204 -10.79 11.96 11.75
CA TYR A 204 -10.55 12.28 10.36
C TYR A 204 -9.58 13.45 10.21
N ILE A 205 -8.59 13.29 9.33
CA ILE A 205 -7.76 14.41 8.85
C ILE A 205 -7.99 14.60 7.34
N ASP A 206 -8.00 15.85 6.89
CA ASP A 206 -8.33 16.21 5.51
C ASP A 206 -7.13 16.15 4.54
N GLN A 207 -5.99 15.63 4.99
CA GLN A 207 -4.73 15.63 4.28
C GLN A 207 -4.41 14.29 3.63
N VAL A 208 -3.87 14.32 2.42
CA VAL A 208 -3.33 13.12 1.75
C VAL A 208 -1.97 12.80 2.37
N ILE A 209 -1.93 11.76 3.20
CA ILE A 209 -0.71 11.31 3.89
C ILE A 209 -0.30 9.89 3.49
N GLY A 210 -1.07 9.23 2.62
CA GLY A 210 -0.79 7.89 2.12
C GLY A 210 -1.16 7.73 0.64
N VAL A 211 -0.40 6.89 -0.04
CA VAL A 211 -0.58 6.51 -1.44
C VAL A 211 -0.50 4.99 -1.55
N THR A 212 -1.40 4.41 -2.34
CA THR A 212 -1.27 3.03 -2.80
C THR A 212 -0.89 3.01 -4.27
N ALA A 213 0.33 2.57 -4.58
CA ALA A 213 0.82 2.49 -5.95
C ALA A 213 0.45 1.14 -6.58
N LYS A 214 -0.68 1.07 -7.27
CA LYS A 214 -0.98 -0.12 -8.07
C LYS A 214 -0.14 -0.07 -9.35
N SER A 215 0.41 -1.23 -9.73
CA SER A 215 1.31 -1.33 -10.88
C SER A 215 0.90 -2.47 -11.83
N PRO A 216 1.26 -2.39 -13.12
CA PRO A 216 0.99 -3.47 -14.07
C PRO A 216 1.57 -4.83 -13.63
N CYS A 217 2.68 -4.82 -12.88
CA CYS A 217 3.27 -6.03 -12.31
C CYS A 217 2.67 -6.45 -10.95
N SER A 218 1.45 -6.00 -10.60
CA SER A 218 0.74 -6.51 -9.42
C SER A 218 -0.05 -7.78 -9.75
N ALA A 219 -0.03 -8.78 -8.86
CA ALA A 219 -0.66 -10.08 -9.10
C ALA A 219 -2.13 -10.00 -9.53
N SER A 220 -2.91 -9.13 -8.87
CA SER A 220 -4.32 -8.88 -9.20
C SER A 220 -4.56 -8.21 -10.57
N ARG A 221 -3.53 -7.63 -11.18
CA ARG A 221 -3.60 -6.97 -12.50
C ARG A 221 -3.09 -7.84 -13.63
N LEU A 222 -2.21 -8.80 -13.36
CA LEU A 222 -1.70 -9.69 -14.38
C LEU A 222 -2.82 -10.44 -15.11
N SER A 223 -3.85 -10.91 -14.41
CA SER A 223 -4.99 -11.60 -15.01
C SER A 223 -5.79 -10.72 -15.99
N VAL A 224 -5.89 -9.41 -15.70
CA VAL A 224 -6.56 -8.45 -16.57
C VAL A 224 -5.67 -8.13 -17.78
N ILE A 225 -4.40 -7.84 -17.55
CA ILE A 225 -3.43 -7.49 -18.61
C ILE A 225 -3.27 -8.63 -19.61
N PHE A 226 -3.18 -9.86 -19.12
CA PHE A 226 -3.00 -11.05 -19.94
C PHE A 226 -4.31 -11.77 -20.29
N SER A 227 -5.45 -11.13 -20.06
CA SER A 227 -6.71 -11.58 -20.70
C SER A 227 -6.66 -11.39 -22.22
N GLU A 228 -5.87 -10.41 -22.69
CA GLU A 228 -5.56 -10.16 -24.08
C GLU A 228 -4.03 -9.97 -24.24
N PRO A 229 -3.22 -11.06 -24.28
CA PRO A 229 -1.76 -10.97 -24.24
C PRO A 229 -1.14 -10.05 -25.31
N ASP A 230 -1.72 -10.01 -26.50
CA ASP A 230 -1.27 -9.15 -27.61
C ASP A 230 -1.39 -7.64 -27.28
N LYS A 231 -2.24 -7.28 -26.31
CA LYS A 231 -2.45 -5.90 -25.83
C LYS A 231 -1.75 -5.61 -24.50
N ALA A 232 -0.99 -6.54 -23.94
CA ALA A 232 -0.34 -6.35 -22.63
C ALA A 232 0.55 -5.10 -22.61
N GLN A 233 1.28 -4.85 -23.70
CA GLN A 233 2.12 -3.67 -23.86
C GLN A 233 1.32 -2.36 -23.99
N GLU A 234 0.12 -2.40 -24.56
CA GLU A 234 -0.77 -1.24 -24.62
C GLU A 234 -1.28 -0.88 -23.22
N HIS A 235 -1.58 -1.88 -22.38
CA HIS A 235 -1.96 -1.64 -20.97
C HIS A 235 -0.84 -1.00 -20.16
N VAL A 236 0.41 -1.44 -20.33
CA VAL A 236 1.57 -0.84 -19.66
C VAL A 236 1.80 0.59 -20.14
N ARG A 237 1.71 0.85 -21.45
CA ARG A 237 1.82 2.21 -22.00
C ARG A 237 0.72 3.13 -21.48
N ALA A 238 -0.53 2.68 -21.48
CA ALA A 238 -1.65 3.46 -20.94
C ALA A 238 -1.46 3.80 -19.45
N TYR A 239 -0.89 2.87 -18.68
CA TYR A 239 -0.50 3.14 -17.29
C TYR A 239 0.58 4.23 -17.19
N VAL A 240 1.65 4.15 -17.98
CA VAL A 240 2.71 5.17 -18.02
C VAL A 240 2.15 6.52 -18.45
N ASP A 241 1.37 6.57 -19.52
CA ASP A 241 0.76 7.80 -20.04
C ASP A 241 -0.17 8.44 -19.00
N GLY A 242 -0.96 7.63 -18.28
CA GLY A 242 -1.83 8.09 -17.21
C GLY A 242 -1.08 8.72 -16.02
N LEU A 243 0.06 8.13 -15.65
CA LEU A 243 0.94 8.71 -14.62
C LEU A 243 1.67 9.97 -15.10
N ALA A 244 2.15 9.98 -16.34
CA ALA A 244 2.86 11.12 -16.91
C ALA A 244 1.95 12.34 -17.12
N ALA A 245 0.65 12.11 -17.34
CA ALA A 245 -0.35 13.16 -17.43
C ALA A 245 -0.86 13.65 -16.06
N LEU A 246 -0.40 13.06 -14.95
CA LEU A 246 -0.89 13.39 -13.63
C LEU A 246 -0.38 14.76 -13.16
N GLU A 247 -1.29 15.69 -12.92
CA GLU A 247 -0.97 16.93 -12.21
C GLU A 247 -0.88 16.66 -10.71
N ILE A 248 0.31 16.85 -10.14
CA ILE A 248 0.58 16.67 -8.71
C ILE A 248 0.56 18.04 -8.01
N PRO A 249 -0.43 18.30 -7.13
CA PRO A 249 -0.50 19.56 -6.41
C PRO A 249 0.71 19.80 -5.48
N PRO A 250 1.13 21.05 -5.26
CA PRO A 250 2.28 21.37 -4.40
C PRO A 250 2.18 20.81 -2.97
N GLU A 251 0.98 20.69 -2.41
CA GLU A 251 0.73 20.18 -1.05
C GLU A 251 1.09 18.70 -0.90
N VAL A 252 1.21 17.97 -2.01
CA VAL A 252 1.56 16.55 -2.05
C VAL A 252 2.77 16.30 -2.95
N SER A 253 3.63 17.32 -3.15
CA SER A 253 4.80 17.23 -4.03
C SER A 253 5.77 16.11 -3.64
N TRP A 254 5.71 15.62 -2.39
CA TRP A 254 6.49 14.49 -1.90
C TRP A 254 6.29 13.20 -2.70
N ILE A 255 5.16 13.05 -3.43
CA ILE A 255 4.92 11.86 -4.29
C ILE A 255 5.61 11.97 -5.66
N ALA A 256 6.01 13.17 -6.11
CA ALA A 256 6.39 13.43 -7.50
C ALA A 256 7.59 12.58 -7.96
N GLU A 257 8.71 12.62 -7.24
CA GLU A 257 9.90 11.84 -7.59
C GLU A 257 9.64 10.32 -7.60
N ARG A 258 8.67 9.86 -6.79
CA ARG A 258 8.29 8.45 -6.74
C ARG A 258 7.43 8.07 -7.94
N VAL A 259 6.51 8.95 -8.35
CA VAL A 259 5.77 8.78 -9.62
C VAL A 259 6.74 8.73 -10.79
N ASP A 260 7.73 9.63 -10.86
CA ASP A 260 8.76 9.61 -11.90
C ASP A 260 9.56 8.31 -11.91
N SER A 261 9.95 7.81 -10.74
CA SER A 261 10.66 6.52 -10.60
C SER A 261 9.83 5.33 -11.08
N VAL A 262 8.50 5.37 -10.86
CA VAL A 262 7.58 4.36 -11.35
C VAL A 262 7.42 4.47 -12.87
N ILE A 263 7.29 5.68 -13.43
CA ILE A 263 7.26 5.90 -14.87
C ILE A 263 8.52 5.34 -15.53
N GLU A 264 9.69 5.65 -14.98
CA GLU A 264 10.98 5.16 -15.50
C GLU A 264 11.04 3.63 -15.50
N LEU A 265 10.54 2.97 -14.44
CA LEU A 265 10.51 1.51 -14.35
C LEU A 265 9.73 0.85 -15.48
N PHE A 266 8.61 1.44 -15.91
CA PHE A 266 7.71 0.87 -16.92
C PHE A 266 7.91 1.44 -18.34
N SER A 267 8.79 2.43 -18.51
CA SER A 267 9.11 3.04 -19.81
C SER A 267 10.33 2.43 -20.52
N ARG A 268 11.08 1.57 -19.81
CA ARG A 268 12.17 0.76 -20.38
C ARG A 268 11.61 -0.38 -21.21
#